data_AF-A0A2D9D7I1-F1
#
_entry.id   AF-A0A2D9D7I1-F1
#
_cell.length_a   1.000
_cell.length_b   1.000
_cell.length_c   1.000
_cell.angle_alpha   90.00
_cell.angle_beta   90.00
_cell.angle_gamma   90.00
#
_symmetry.space_group_name_H-M   'P 1'
#
loop_
_entity.id
_entity.type
_entity.pdbx_description
1 polymer ?
#
loop_
_entity_poly.entity_id
_entity_poly.type
_entity_poly.pdbx_seq_one_letter_code
_entity_poly.pdbx_strand_id
1 'polypeptide(L)' 'MKIALKYNATNRLPAITRIDRVSTPGLRKYKGVDELPRVLNGLGVAILSTSKGVITNKEAKKLNVGGEVLCYVY' A
#
# COMPACT_ATOMS: atom_id res chain seq x y z
N MET A 1 19.33 1.84 -9.35
CA MET A 1 18.13 1.03 -9.64
C MET A 1 17.38 1.69 -10.79
N LYS A 2 17.03 0.95 -11.86
CA LYS A 2 16.21 1.46 -12.97
C LYS A 2 14.82 0.81 -12.88
N ILE A 3 13.75 1.59 -13.01
CA ILE A 3 12.36 1.12 -12.95
C ILE A 3 11.66 1.52 -14.25
N ALA A 4 10.98 0.57 -14.89
CA ALA A 4 10.11 0.84 -16.03
C ALA A 4 8.65 0.93 -15.56
N LEU A 5 7.95 2.00 -15.94
CA LEU A 5 6.54 2.18 -15.61
C LEU A 5 5.65 1.43 -16.60
N LYS A 6 4.55 0.86 -16.08
CA LYS A 6 3.56 0.16 -16.90
C LYS A 6 2.49 1.14 -17.39
N TYR A 7 2.22 1.08 -18.69
CA TYR A 7 1.14 1.82 -19.34
C TYR A 7 0.25 0.86 -20.12
N ASN A 8 -1.00 1.24 -20.33
CA ASN A 8 -1.94 0.51 -21.17
C ASN A 8 -1.52 0.62 -22.65
N ALA A 9 -1.50 -0.50 -23.37
CA ALA A 9 -1.00 -0.57 -24.74
C ALA A 9 -1.85 0.21 -25.76
N THR A 10 -3.16 0.34 -25.52
CA THR A 10 -4.11 0.93 -26.47
C THR A 10 -4.26 2.43 -26.26
N ASN A 11 -4.43 2.88 -25.01
CA ASN A 11 -4.73 4.27 -24.68
C ASN A 11 -3.60 5.01 -23.96
N ARG A 12 -2.45 4.35 -23.70
CA ARG A 12 -1.28 4.89 -23.00
C ARG A 12 -1.56 5.42 -21.59
N LEU A 13 -2.66 5.03 -20.96
CA LEU A 13 -2.94 5.42 -19.58
C LEU A 13 -1.97 4.72 -18.61
N PRO A 14 -1.49 5.42 -17.56
CA PRO A 14 -0.60 4.82 -16.57
C PRO A 14 -1.35 3.78 -15.72
N ALA A 15 -0.66 2.70 -15.36
CA ALA A 15 -1.22 1.69 -14.45
C ALA A 15 -1.23 2.13 -12.98
N ILE A 16 -0.43 3.15 -12.63
CA ILE A 16 -0.38 3.78 -11.32
C ILE A 16 -0.91 5.19 -11.48
N THR A 17 -2.01 5.49 -10.81
CA THR A 17 -2.67 6.80 -10.87
C THR A 17 -2.09 7.73 -9.82
N ARG A 18 -1.84 7.21 -8.62
CA ARG A 18 -1.36 7.96 -7.46
C ARG A 18 -0.61 7.07 -6.47
N ILE A 19 0.43 7.65 -5.86
CA ILE A 19 1.15 7.08 -4.72
C ILE A 19 1.12 8.10 -3.60
N ASP A 20 0.44 7.77 -2.50
CA ASP A 20 0.30 8.65 -1.35
C ASP A 20 1.08 8.09 -0.16
N ARG A 21 2.02 8.87 0.39
CA ARG A 21 2.72 8.52 1.64
C ARG A 21 1.82 8.80 2.84
N VAL A 22 1.69 7.81 3.73
CA VAL A 22 0.79 7.87 4.89
C VAL A 22 1.59 8.08 6.17
N SER A 23 2.56 7.20 6.44
CA SER A 23 3.49 7.38 7.55
C SER A 23 4.63 8.29 7.13
N THR A 24 4.84 9.37 7.88
CA THR A 24 5.93 10.32 7.66
C THR A 24 6.84 10.36 8.88
N PRO A 25 8.12 10.78 8.74
CA PRO A 25 9.03 10.85 9.89
C PRO A 25 8.50 11.69 11.05
N GLY A 26 7.74 12.75 10.77
CA GLY A 26 7.13 13.61 11.80
C GLY A 26 5.83 13.06 12.41
N LEU A 27 5.17 12.09 11.75
CA LEU A 27 3.99 11.43 12.29
C LEU A 27 3.88 10.01 11.76
N ARG A 28 4.24 9.05 12.62
CA ARG A 28 4.16 7.62 12.31
C ARG A 28 2.73 7.12 12.46
N LYS A 29 2.25 6.35 11.48
CA LYS A 29 0.89 5.80 11.45
C LYS A 29 0.94 4.29 11.56
N TYR A 30 0.57 3.77 12.73
CA TYR A 30 0.43 2.34 12.99
C TYR A 30 -1.03 1.94 13.07
N LYS A 31 -1.37 0.75 12.57
CA LYS A 31 -2.71 0.19 12.61
C LYS A 31 -2.68 -1.28 13.00
N GLY A 32 -3.63 -1.67 13.88
CA GLY A 32 -3.93 -3.07 14.16
C GLY A 32 -4.64 -3.74 12.98
N VAL A 33 -4.75 -5.07 13.02
CA VAL A 33 -5.33 -5.88 11.92
C VAL A 33 -6.75 -5.43 11.57
N ASP A 34 -7.56 -5.18 12.59
CA ASP A 34 -8.97 -4.83 12.44
C ASP A 34 -9.16 -3.45 11.83
N GLU A 35 -8.21 -2.55 12.06
CA GLU A 35 -8.21 -1.18 11.56
C GLU A 35 -7.44 -1.02 10.23
N LEU A 36 -7.02 -2.12 9.61
CA LEU A 36 -6.25 -2.05 8.37
C LEU A 36 -7.06 -1.36 7.26
N PRO A 37 -6.48 -0.33 6.62
CA PRO A 37 -7.18 0.52 5.67
C PRO A 37 -7.60 -0.26 4.42
N ARG A 38 -8.78 0.07 3.90
CA ARG A 38 -9.24 -0.35 2.57
C ARG A 38 -9.02 0.82 1.59
N VAL A 39 -8.03 0.68 0.72
CA VAL A 39 -7.72 1.68 -0.31
C VAL A 39 -8.68 1.50 -1.49
N LEU A 40 -9.39 2.56 -1.89
CA LEU A 40 -10.41 2.54 -2.96
C LEU A 40 -11.32 1.30 -2.91
N ASN A 41 -11.93 1.02 -1.75
CA ASN A 41 -12.80 -0.15 -1.57
C ASN A 41 -12.17 -1.51 -1.97
N GLY A 42 -10.84 -1.63 -1.92
CA GLY A 42 -10.10 -2.87 -2.22
C GLY A 42 -9.50 -2.95 -3.62
N LEU A 43 -9.70 -1.91 -4.44
CA LEU A 43 -9.07 -1.74 -5.76
C LEU A 43 -7.62 -1.23 -5.65
N GLY A 44 -7.30 -0.49 -4.58
CA GLY A 44 -5.94 -0.05 -4.29
C GLY A 44 -5.20 -1.00 -3.35
N VAL A 45 -3.90 -0.75 -3.22
CA VAL A 45 -3.02 -1.50 -2.31
C VAL A 45 -2.49 -0.56 -1.24
N ALA A 46 -2.56 -1.00 0.02
CA ALA A 46 -1.81 -0.38 1.11
C ALA A 46 -0.58 -1.24 1.41
N ILE A 47 0.58 -0.59 1.47
CA ILE A 47 1.86 -1.22 1.80
C ILE A 47 2.14 -0.97 3.27
N LEU A 48 2.41 -2.04 4.02
CA LEU A 48 2.65 -2.00 5.45
C LEU A 48 4.00 -2.60 5.82
N SER A 49 4.67 -1.97 6.78
CA SER A 49 5.80 -2.57 7.48
C SER A 49 5.28 -3.31 8.70
N THR A 50 5.50 -4.62 8.76
CA THR A 50 5.05 -5.49 9.84
C THR A 50 6.22 -6.28 10.43
N SER A 51 6.01 -6.99 11.53
CA SER A 51 7.01 -7.90 12.11
C SER A 51 7.38 -9.09 11.21
N LYS A 52 6.62 -9.33 10.13
CA LYS A 52 6.87 -10.35 9.11
C LYS A 52 7.47 -9.77 7.82
N GLY A 53 7.88 -8.50 7.84
CA GLY A 53 8.41 -7.78 6.68
C GLY A 53 7.41 -6.81 6.07
N VAL A 54 7.73 -6.32 4.87
CA VAL A 54 6.89 -5.38 4.11
C VAL A 54 5.89 -6.16 3.27
N ILE A 55 4.60 -6.02 3.57
CA ILE A 55 3.51 -6.79 2.97
C ILE A 55 2.31 -5.90 2.63
N THR A 56 1.38 -6.43 1.83
CA THR A 56 0.14 -5.73 1.49
C THR A 56 -0.91 -5.84 2.60
N ASN A 57 -1.88 -4.91 2.64
CA ASN A 57 -3.00 -5.00 3.57
C ASN A 57 -3.80 -6.30 3.46
N LYS A 58 -3.93 -6.86 2.25
CA LYS A 58 -4.63 -8.14 2.02
C LYS A 58 -3.87 -9.30 2.67
N GLU A 59 -2.55 -9.33 2.54
CA GLU A 59 -1.70 -10.34 3.18
C GLU A 59 -1.64 -10.14 4.70
N ALA A 60 -1.53 -8.90 5.17
CA ALA A 60 -1.53 -8.57 6.59
C ALA A 60 -2.80 -9.07 7.30
N LYS A 61 -3.98 -8.93 6.65
CA LYS A 61 -5.24 -9.51 7.17
C LYS A 61 -5.22 -11.02 7.21
N LYS A 62 -4.68 -11.69 6.18
CA LYS A 62 -4.60 -13.17 6.15
C LYS A 62 -3.67 -13.71 7.23
N LEU A 63 -2.57 -13.01 7.49
CA LEU A 63 -1.57 -13.38 8.49
C LEU A 63 -1.93 -12.90 9.90
N ASN A 64 -3.03 -12.15 10.04
CA ASN A 64 -3.47 -11.52 11.29
C ASN A 64 -2.36 -10.70 11.96
N VAL A 65 -1.65 -9.87 11.19
CA VAL A 65 -0.59 -8.97 11.67
C VAL A 65 -0.89 -7.51 11.36
N GLY A 66 -0.71 -6.63 12.35
CA GLY A 66 -0.76 -5.18 12.17
C GLY A 66 0.61 -4.62 11.79
N GLY A 67 0.71 -3.29 11.68
CA GLY A 67 1.99 -2.65 11.39
C GLY A 67 1.90 -1.16 11.07
N GLU A 68 3.02 -0.61 10.59
CA GLU A 68 3.11 0.76 10.10
C GLU A 68 2.55 0.85 8.69
N VAL A 69 1.63 1.79 8.44
CA VAL A 69 1.07 2.04 7.12
C VAL A 69 1.99 3.00 6.37
N LEU A 70 2.79 2.50 5.43
CA LEU A 70 3.79 3.31 4.73
C LEU A 70 3.17 4.20 3.66
N CYS A 71 2.44 3.59 2.72
CA CYS A 71 1.84 4.30 1.59
C CYS A 71 0.65 3.54 0.98
N TYR A 72 -0.13 4.28 0.20
CA TYR A 72 -1.20 3.77 -0.64
C TYR A 72 -0.83 3.94 -2.11
N VAL A 73 -1.17 2.94 -2.93
CA VAL A 73 -0.97 2.92 -4.38
C VAL A 73 -2.26 2.54 -5.07
N TYR A 74 -2.70 3.33 -6.05
CA TYR A 74 -3.87 3.09 -6.89
C TYR A 74 -3.83 3.94 -8.16
#